data_AF-W1YSW9-F1
#
_entry.id   AF-W1YSW9-F1
#
_cell.length_a   1.000
_cell.length_b   1.000
_cell.length_c   1.000
_cell.angle_alpha   90.00
_cell.angle_beta   90.00
_cell.angle_gamma   90.00
#
_symmetry.space_group_name_H-M   'P 1'
#
loop_
_entity.id
_entity.type
_entity.pdbx_description
1 polymer ?
#
loop_
_entity_poly.entity_id
_entity_poly.type
_entity_poly.pdbx_seq_one_letter_code
_entity_poly.pdbx_strand_id
1 'polypeptide(L)'
;ADNENLNISSKGGWVAMLQQYFATAWIPHNDGTNNFYTANLGNGIAAIGYKSQPVLVQPGQTGAMNSTLWVGPEIQDKMAAVAP
;
A
#
# COMPACT_ATOMS: atom_id res chain seq x y z
N ALA A 1 8.84 18.33 14.68
CA ALA A 1 8.10 18.26 13.41
C ALA A 1 8.50 16.95 12.77
N ASP A 2 7.74 15.86 12.76
CA ASP A 2 6.33 15.63 13.09
C ASP A 2 6.23 14.22 13.67
N ASN A 3 5.68 14.08 14.87
CA ASN A 3 5.50 12.79 15.56
C ASN A 3 4.09 12.22 15.28
N GLU A 4 3.56 12.52 14.11
CA GLU A 4 2.22 12.14 13.69
C GLU A 4 2.29 10.92 12.77
N ASN A 5 1.39 9.97 13.00
CA ASN A 5 1.22 8.84 12.09
C ASN A 5 0.85 9.38 10.69
N LEU A 6 1.43 8.78 9.65
CA LEU A 6 1.05 9.05 8.27
C LEU A 6 -0.45 8.80 8.13
N ASN A 7 -1.14 9.74 7.47
CA ASN A 7 -2.55 9.62 7.12
C ASN A 7 -2.81 10.53 5.91
N ILE A 8 -2.47 10.04 4.72
CA ILE A 8 -2.54 10.81 3.48
C ILE A 8 -3.41 10.11 2.45
N SER A 9 -4.18 10.88 1.71
CA SER A 9 -5.02 10.36 0.63
C SER A 9 -4.40 10.68 -0.72
N SER A 10 -4.24 9.66 -1.57
CA SER A 10 -3.68 9.81 -2.92
C SER A 10 -4.25 8.79 -3.90
N LYS A 11 -4.29 9.13 -5.18
CA LYS A 11 -4.60 8.19 -6.26
C LYS A 11 -3.34 7.40 -6.63
N GLY A 12 -3.48 6.10 -6.88
CA GLY A 12 -2.33 5.21 -7.09
C GLY A 12 -1.41 5.22 -5.86
N GLY A 13 -0.10 5.16 -6.10
CA GLY A 13 0.94 5.12 -5.05
C GLY A 13 1.16 3.73 -4.46
N TRP A 14 2.12 3.63 -3.54
CA TRP A 14 2.46 2.38 -2.85
C TRP A 14 3.04 2.67 -1.47
N VAL A 15 3.04 1.65 -0.61
CA VAL A 15 3.71 1.68 0.71
C VAL A 15 4.69 0.53 0.80
N ALA A 16 5.82 0.75 1.46
CA ALA A 16 6.84 -0.27 1.63
C ALA A 16 7.50 -0.25 3.01
N MET A 17 8.05 -1.40 3.39
CA MET A 17 9.08 -1.52 4.42
C MET A 17 10.39 -1.95 3.74
N LEU A 18 11.47 -1.28 4.11
CA LEU A 18 12.79 -1.44 3.51
C LEU A 18 13.79 -1.95 4.55
N GLN A 19 14.70 -2.81 4.10
CA GLN A 19 15.91 -3.19 4.82
C GLN A 19 17.06 -3.36 3.81
N GLN A 20 18.29 -3.53 4.28
CA GLN A 20 19.43 -3.69 3.39
C GLN A 20 19.19 -4.84 2.39
N TYR A 21 19.18 -4.49 1.10
CA TYR A 21 18.93 -5.38 -0.06
C TYR A 21 17.51 -5.88 -0.27
N PHE A 22 16.55 -5.69 0.65
CA PHE A 22 15.22 -6.27 0.54
C PHE A 22 14.12 -5.26 0.84
N ALA A 23 13.03 -5.38 0.09
CA ALA A 23 11.82 -4.60 0.30
C ALA A 23 10.57 -5.49 0.30
N THR A 24 9.57 -5.06 1.07
CA THR A 24 8.19 -5.51 0.93
C THR A 24 7.31 -4.32 0.63
N ALA A 25 6.53 -4.37 -0.45
CA ALA A 25 5.67 -3.24 -0.84
C ALA A 25 4.27 -3.69 -1.25
N TRP A 26 3.27 -2.93 -0.84
CA TRP A 26 1.88 -3.08 -1.29
C TRP A 26 1.53 -2.01 -2.31
N ILE A 27 1.05 -2.45 -3.47
CA ILE A 27 0.65 -1.62 -4.60
C ILE A 27 -0.85 -1.83 -4.88
N PRO A 28 -1.73 -0.87 -4.55
CA PRO A 28 -3.13 -0.90 -4.94
C PRO A 28 -3.34 -0.73 -6.46
N HIS A 29 -4.17 -1.57 -7.07
CA HIS A 29 -4.64 -1.40 -8.44
C HIS A 29 -6.13 -1.03 -8.45
N ASN A 30 -6.41 0.25 -8.31
CA ASN A 30 -7.76 0.81 -8.39
C ASN A 30 -7.72 2.28 -8.85
N ASP A 31 -8.85 2.77 -9.39
CA ASP A 31 -8.99 4.15 -9.87
C ASP A 31 -9.38 5.15 -8.76
N GLY A 32 -9.61 4.64 -7.55
CA GLY A 32 -10.05 5.40 -6.39
C GLY A 32 -8.91 6.11 -5.66
N THR A 33 -9.28 6.91 -4.67
CA THR A 33 -8.31 7.52 -3.76
C THR A 33 -8.00 6.54 -2.63
N ASN A 34 -6.73 6.14 -2.51
CA ASN A 34 -6.23 5.31 -1.41
C ASN A 34 -5.86 6.20 -0.22
N ASN A 35 -6.13 5.73 1.00
CA ASN A 35 -5.59 6.31 2.22
C ASN A 35 -4.36 5.50 2.67
N PHE A 36 -3.19 6.11 2.62
CA PHE A 36 -1.92 5.56 3.12
C PHE A 36 -1.70 5.98 4.55
N TYR A 37 -1.34 5.01 5.40
CA TYR A 37 -1.21 5.25 6.83
C TYR A 37 -0.04 4.50 7.45
N THR A 38 0.45 5.04 8.56
CA THR A 38 1.27 4.31 9.53
C THR A 38 0.49 4.14 10.83
N ALA A 39 0.81 3.09 11.58
CA ALA A 39 0.20 2.84 12.88
C ALA A 39 1.23 2.23 13.84
N ASN A 40 1.21 2.69 15.09
CA ASN A 40 1.82 1.97 16.20
C ASN A 40 0.78 1.00 16.75
N LEU A 41 1.03 -0.31 16.62
CA LEU A 41 0.11 -1.37 17.08
C LEU A 41 0.34 -1.75 18.55
N GLY A 42 1.26 -1.05 19.24
CA GLY A 42 1.69 -1.38 20.59
C GLY A 42 2.82 -2.42 20.61
N ASN A 43 3.40 -2.65 21.78
CA ASN A 43 4.46 -3.66 22.01
C ASN A 43 5.66 -3.56 21.05
N GLY A 44 6.00 -2.35 20.61
CA GLY A 44 7.11 -2.12 19.68
C GLY A 44 6.82 -2.50 18.23
N ILE A 45 5.55 -2.76 17.87
CA ILE A 45 5.15 -3.14 16.51
C ILE A 45 4.70 -1.89 15.75
N ALA A 46 5.40 -1.60 14.64
CA ALA A 46 5.01 -0.59 13.68
C ALA A 46 4.37 -1.23 12.44
N ALA A 47 3.38 -0.56 11.87
CA ALA A 47 2.73 -0.96 10.64
C ALA A 47 2.66 0.22 9.64
N ILE A 48 2.76 -0.10 8.35
CA ILE A 48 2.45 0.79 7.24
C ILE A 48 1.49 0.07 6.29
N GLY A 49 0.51 0.77 5.75
CA GLY A 49 -0.53 0.15 4.94
C GLY A 49 -1.31 1.14 4.09
N TYR A 50 -2.21 0.61 3.26
CA TYR A 50 -3.17 1.39 2.49
C TYR A 50 -4.59 0.87 2.73
N LYS A 51 -5.57 1.76 2.62
CA LYS A 51 -7.00 1.45 2.54
C LYS A 51 -7.55 2.05 1.26
N SER A 52 -8.09 1.24 0.37
CA SER A 52 -8.72 1.75 -0.86
C SER A 52 -10.03 2.47 -0.57
N GLN A 53 -10.44 3.33 -1.48
CA GLN A 53 -11.79 3.89 -1.46
C GLN A 53 -12.84 2.74 -1.46
N PRO A 54 -13.92 2.83 -0.66
CA PRO A 54 -14.97 1.83 -0.67
C PRO A 54 -15.62 1.68 -2.05
N VAL A 55 -15.88 0.44 -2.46
CA VAL A 55 -16.59 0.10 -3.68
C VAL A 55 -17.88 -0.64 -3.31
N LEU A 56 -18.99 -0.28 -3.96
CA LEU A 56 -20.29 -0.95 -3.79
C LEU A 56 -20.44 -2.07 -4.82
N VAL A 57 -20.64 -3.30 -4.34
CA VAL A 57 -21.04 -4.44 -5.18
C VAL A 57 -22.54 -4.64 -5.00
N GLN A 58 -23.32 -4.40 -6.04
CA GLN A 58 -24.79 -4.48 -5.97
C GLN A 58 -25.28 -5.94 -5.87
N PRO A 59 -26.51 -6.17 -5.37
CA PRO A 59 -27.09 -7.51 -5.34
C PRO A 59 -27.03 -8.20 -6.72
N GLY A 60 -26.52 -9.43 -6.76
CA GLY A 60 -26.35 -10.21 -7.98
C GLY A 60 -25.14 -9.84 -8.84
N GLN A 61 -24.32 -8.85 -8.44
CA GLN A 61 -23.08 -8.50 -9.15
C GLN A 61 -21.84 -9.19 -8.54
N THR A 62 -20.77 -9.24 -9.33
CA THR A 62 -19.43 -9.63 -8.89
C THR A 62 -18.51 -8.41 -8.95
N GLY A 63 -17.84 -8.10 -7.85
CA GLY A 63 -16.80 -7.07 -7.80
C GLY A 63 -15.41 -7.69 -7.91
N ALA A 64 -14.46 -6.92 -8.44
CA ALA A 64 -13.05 -7.28 -8.45
C ALA A 64 -12.23 -6.17 -7.77
N MET A 65 -11.26 -6.59 -6.95
CA MET A 65 -10.27 -5.70 -6.35
C MET A 65 -8.91 -6.36 -6.52
N ASN A 66 -7.94 -5.59 -7.02
CA ASN A 66 -6.62 -6.11 -7.34
C ASN A 66 -5.54 -5.31 -6.61
N SER A 67 -4.48 -6.00 -6.23
CA SER A 67 -3.27 -5.41 -5.66
C SER A 67 -2.06 -6.30 -5.95
N THR A 68 -0.88 -5.72 -5.88
CA THR A 68 0.39 -6.45 -5.98
C THR A 68 1.15 -6.32 -4.67
N LEU A 69 1.71 -7.44 -4.22
CA LEU A 69 2.70 -7.49 -3.14
C LEU A 69 4.06 -7.76 -3.77
N TRP A 70 4.98 -6.78 -3.65
CA TRP A 70 6.40 -7.04 -3.86
C TRP A 70 6.98 -7.61 -2.57
N VAL A 71 7.74 -8.70 -2.69
CA VAL A 71 8.51 -9.29 -1.58
C VAL A 71 9.78 -9.89 -2.16
N GLY A 72 10.92 -9.27 -1.86
CA GLY A 72 12.18 -9.74 -2.40
C GLY A 72 13.26 -8.67 -2.45
N PRO A 73 14.33 -8.93 -3.21
CA PRO A 73 15.45 -8.00 -3.30
C PRO A 73 15.05 -6.67 -3.93
N GLU A 74 15.75 -5.60 -3.56
CA GLU A 74 15.61 -4.27 -4.18
C GLU A 74 16.22 -4.28 -5.59
N ILE A 75 15.49 -4.82 -6.57
CA ILE A 75 15.89 -4.84 -7.97
C ILE A 75 15.23 -3.66 -8.68
N GLN A 76 15.98 -2.57 -8.85
CA GLN A 76 15.47 -1.30 -9.35
C GLN A 76 14.65 -1.43 -10.65
N ASP A 77 15.14 -2.18 -11.63
CA ASP A 77 14.46 -2.36 -12.92
C ASP A 77 13.14 -3.12 -12.82
N LYS A 78 13.07 -4.12 -11.93
CA LYS A 78 11.84 -4.91 -11.74
C LYS A 78 10.81 -4.18 -10.89
N MET A 79 11.26 -3.37 -9.94
CA MET A 79 10.37 -2.56 -9.11
C MET A 79 9.70 -1.44 -9.94
N ALA A 80 10.45 -0.77 -10.83
CA ALA A 80 9.93 0.28 -11.70
C ALA A 80 8.83 -0.21 -12.67
N ALA A 81 8.82 -1.50 -13.02
CA ALA A 81 7.77 -2.10 -13.84
C ALA A 81 6.49 -2.43 -13.06
N VAL A 82 6.57 -2.54 -11.72
CA VAL A 82 5.44 -2.89 -10.84
C VAL A 82 4.73 -1.64 -10.32
N ALA A 83 5.47 -0.56 -10.09
CA ALA A 83 4.93 0.75 -9.77
C ALA A 83 5.87 1.86 -10.31
N PRO A 84 5.32 2.96 -10.88
CA PRO A 84 6.10 4.13 -11.29
C PRO A 84 6.73 4.90 -10.13
#